data_AF-F5T468-F1
#
_entry.id   AF-F5T468-F1
#
_cell.length_a   1.000
_cell.length_b   1.000
_cell.length_c   1.000
_cell.angle_alpha   90.00
_cell.angle_beta   90.00
_cell.angle_gamma   90.00
#
_symmetry.space_group_name_H-M   'P 1'
#
loop_
_entity.id
_entity.type
_entity.pdbx_description
1 polymer ?
#
loop_
_entity_poly.entity_id
_entity_poly.type
_entity_poly.pdbx_seq_one_letter_code
_entity_poly.pdbx_strand_id
1 'polypeptide(L)'
;MGYDYSENLLVQESAGNLLREELGWDVQFAFEAEKLGKDGSFGRESYKEILLTRYFEEAIRKFNPWIQDAQIVQARDALEQRLSTSSLLQINEEKYFLLRDGIPVTIKNQMDRQK
;
A
#
# COMPACT_ATOMS: atom_id res chain seq x y z
N MET A 1 -0.89 40.51 9.62
CA MET A 1 -0.10 39.51 10.39
C MET A 1 -1.10 38.59 11.07
N GLY A 2 -1.17 37.33 10.66
CA GLY A 2 -2.15 36.37 11.19
C GLY A 2 -2.20 35.04 10.43
N TYR A 3 -1.05 34.53 9.96
CA TYR A 3 -0.96 33.29 9.17
C TYR A 3 0.14 32.32 9.65
N ASP A 4 0.77 32.55 10.82
CA ASP A 4 1.84 31.68 11.35
C ASP A 4 1.35 30.49 12.19
N TYR A 5 0.02 30.32 12.33
CA TYR A 5 -0.57 29.30 13.21
C TYR A 5 -1.73 28.57 12.53
N SER A 6 -1.51 28.05 11.31
CA SER A 6 -2.43 27.06 10.74
C SER A 6 -1.99 25.65 11.16
N GLU A 7 -2.96 24.75 11.41
CA GLU A 7 -2.71 23.34 11.69
C GLU A 7 -1.84 22.67 10.61
N ASN A 8 -2.02 23.09 9.35
CA ASN A 8 -1.21 22.67 8.22
C ASN A 8 0.28 22.96 8.43
N LEU A 9 0.62 24.15 8.93
CA LEU A 9 2.02 24.57 9.15
C LEU A 9 2.61 23.92 10.41
N LEU A 10 1.85 23.86 11.52
CA LEU A 10 2.41 23.43 12.80
C LEU A 10 2.39 21.92 13.03
N VAL A 11 1.42 21.21 12.46
CA VAL A 11 1.25 19.77 12.70
C VAL A 11 1.67 18.98 11.47
N GLN A 12 1.08 19.27 10.31
CA GLN A 12 1.33 18.49 9.10
C GLN A 12 2.76 18.68 8.57
N GLU A 13 3.24 19.92 8.43
CA GLU A 13 4.64 20.15 8.00
C GLU A 13 5.65 19.66 9.02
N SER A 14 5.47 19.93 10.32
CA SER A 14 6.37 19.44 11.36
C SER A 14 6.47 17.90 11.38
N ALA A 15 5.34 17.20 11.29
CA ALA A 15 5.32 15.74 11.23
C ALA A 15 5.95 15.23 9.92
N GLY A 16 5.67 15.91 8.79
CA GLY A 16 6.25 15.59 7.50
C GLY A 16 7.77 15.75 7.48
N ASN A 17 8.29 16.81 8.08
CA ASN A 17 9.72 17.06 8.20
C ASN A 17 10.39 16.01 9.08
N LEU A 18 9.79 15.66 10.23
CA LEU A 18 10.30 14.58 11.08
C LEU A 18 10.40 13.25 10.31
N LEU A 19 9.32 12.86 9.62
CA LEU A 19 9.28 11.61 8.84
C LEU A 19 10.34 11.61 7.74
N ARG A 20 10.51 12.74 7.04
CA ARG A 20 11.43 12.86 5.91
C ARG A 20 12.90 12.98 6.35
N GLU A 21 13.18 13.94 7.20
CA GLU A 21 14.55 14.38 7.53
C GLU A 21 15.21 13.45 8.55
N GLU A 22 14.45 12.99 9.56
CA GLU A 22 14.99 12.17 10.65
C GLU A 22 14.79 10.67 10.42
N LEU A 23 13.66 10.27 9.80
CA LEU A 23 13.31 8.86 9.62
C LEU A 23 13.52 8.35 8.18
N GLY A 24 13.81 9.24 7.23
CA GLY A 24 14.11 8.88 5.85
C GLY A 24 12.91 8.40 5.03
N TRP A 25 11.69 8.78 5.42
CA TRP A 25 10.47 8.41 4.70
C TRP A 25 10.27 9.32 3.48
N ASP A 26 9.73 8.75 2.40
CA ASP A 26 9.19 9.54 1.29
C ASP A 26 7.81 10.09 1.70
N VAL A 27 7.75 11.40 1.91
CA VAL A 27 6.56 12.10 2.42
C VAL A 27 5.91 12.90 1.30
N GLN A 28 4.68 12.52 0.95
CA GLN A 28 3.89 13.12 -0.12
C GLN A 28 2.57 13.69 0.41
N PHE A 29 2.29 14.96 0.11
CA PHE A 29 1.04 15.63 0.49
C PHE A 29 -0.02 15.47 -0.61
N ALA A 30 -0.81 14.41 -0.51
CA ALA A 30 -1.75 14.01 -1.57
C ALA A 30 -3.06 14.82 -1.61
N PHE A 31 -3.53 15.36 -0.48
CA PHE A 31 -4.90 15.87 -0.34
C PHE A 31 -5.29 16.93 -1.38
N GLU A 32 -4.38 17.87 -1.70
CA GLU A 32 -4.65 18.96 -2.64
C GLU A 32 -3.96 18.77 -4.00
N ALA A 33 -2.87 18.00 -4.04
CA ALA A 33 -1.94 17.95 -5.17
C ALA A 33 -2.00 16.64 -5.97
N GLU A 34 -2.75 15.65 -5.50
CA GLU A 34 -2.87 14.38 -6.21
C GLU A 34 -3.61 14.53 -7.55
N LYS A 35 -3.04 13.91 -8.58
CA LYS A 35 -3.71 13.65 -9.85
C LYS A 35 -4.12 12.18 -9.90
N LEU A 36 -5.42 11.92 -9.96
CA LEU A 36 -5.96 10.57 -10.14
C LEU A 36 -5.71 10.05 -11.56
N GLY A 37 -5.64 8.73 -11.70
CA GLY A 37 -5.41 8.00 -12.94
C GLY A 37 -4.23 7.04 -12.84
N LYS A 38 -4.18 6.04 -13.73
CA LYS A 38 -3.12 5.03 -13.77
C LYS A 38 -1.71 5.64 -13.88
N ASP A 39 -1.60 6.70 -14.68
CA ASP A 39 -0.36 7.48 -14.85
C ASP A 39 -0.31 8.72 -13.93
N GLY A 40 -1.24 8.80 -12.98
CA GLY A 40 -1.34 9.88 -11.99
C GLY A 40 -0.30 9.77 -10.87
N SER A 41 -0.42 10.65 -9.87
CA SER A 41 0.57 10.81 -8.79
C SER A 41 0.84 9.50 -8.05
N PHE A 42 -0.21 8.74 -7.75
CA PHE A 42 -0.08 7.45 -7.05
C PHE A 42 -0.61 6.24 -7.81
N GLY A 43 -1.08 6.43 -9.04
CA GLY A 43 -1.59 5.35 -9.90
C GLY A 43 -3.00 4.86 -9.56
N ARG A 44 -3.64 5.40 -8.51
CA ARG A 44 -5.04 5.11 -8.19
C ARG A 44 -6.01 5.91 -9.06
N GLU A 45 -7.12 5.29 -9.43
CA GLU A 45 -8.18 5.93 -10.23
C GLU A 45 -9.25 6.57 -9.34
N SER A 46 -9.32 6.17 -8.07
CA SER A 46 -10.26 6.71 -7.09
C SER A 46 -9.65 6.78 -5.69
N TYR A 47 -10.05 7.77 -4.89
CA TYR A 47 -9.72 7.82 -3.45
C TYR A 47 -10.27 6.64 -2.63
N LYS A 48 -11.16 5.82 -3.20
CA LYS A 48 -11.63 4.57 -2.58
C LYS A 48 -10.57 3.46 -2.64
N GLU A 49 -9.59 3.57 -3.53
CA GLU A 49 -8.46 2.66 -3.63
C GLU A 49 -7.43 3.02 -2.56
N ILE A 50 -7.54 2.32 -1.43
CA ILE A 50 -6.65 2.52 -0.28
C ILE A 50 -5.28 1.89 -0.57
N LEU A 51 -5.24 0.76 -1.26
CA LEU A 51 -4.00 0.12 -1.68
C LEU A 51 -3.44 0.83 -2.91
N LEU A 52 -2.23 1.37 -2.79
CA LEU A 52 -1.51 1.94 -3.92
C LEU A 52 -0.81 0.83 -4.71
N THR A 53 -1.54 0.22 -5.64
CA THR A 53 -1.14 -1.00 -6.36
C THR A 53 0.20 -0.86 -7.07
N ARG A 54 0.48 0.27 -7.74
CA ARG A 54 1.77 0.52 -8.42
C ARG A 54 2.97 0.32 -7.48
N TYR A 55 2.96 0.98 -6.32
CA TYR A 55 4.05 0.87 -5.34
C TYR A 55 4.06 -0.49 -4.63
N PHE A 56 2.89 -1.08 -4.41
CA PHE A 56 2.77 -2.41 -3.83
C PHE A 56 3.44 -3.47 -4.72
N GLU A 57 3.14 -3.46 -6.03
CA GLU A 57 3.73 -4.41 -6.98
C GLU A 57 5.24 -4.21 -7.12
N GLU A 58 5.71 -2.96 -7.16
CA GLU A 58 7.15 -2.64 -7.16
C GLU A 58 7.85 -3.16 -5.89
N ALA A 59 7.26 -2.94 -4.71
CA ALA A 59 7.80 -3.40 -3.44
C ALA A 59 7.85 -4.93 -3.37
N ILE A 60 6.77 -5.62 -3.77
CA ILE A 60 6.73 -7.07 -3.80
C ILE A 60 7.84 -7.65 -4.68
N ARG A 61 8.03 -7.11 -5.90
CA ARG A 61 9.12 -7.54 -6.79
C ARG A 61 10.49 -7.29 -6.19
N LYS A 62 10.69 -6.12 -5.57
CA LYS A 62 11.95 -5.74 -4.93
C LYS A 62 12.34 -6.70 -3.81
N PHE A 63 11.38 -7.09 -2.96
CA PHE A 63 11.65 -7.95 -1.81
C PHE A 63 11.59 -9.45 -2.13
N ASN A 64 10.99 -9.84 -3.26
CA ASN A 64 10.81 -11.23 -3.64
C ASN A 64 11.28 -11.48 -5.08
N PRO A 65 12.59 -11.59 -5.36
CA PRO A 65 13.10 -11.81 -6.73
C PRO A 65 12.60 -13.10 -7.41
N TRP A 66 12.05 -14.04 -6.63
CA TRP A 66 11.48 -15.31 -7.10
C TRP A 66 10.04 -15.20 -7.59
N ILE A 67 9.35 -14.09 -7.30
CA ILE A 67 7.92 -13.94 -7.52
C ILE A 67 7.60 -13.69 -9.01
N GLN A 68 6.51 -14.27 -9.50
CA GLN A 68 6.01 -14.02 -10.85
C GLN A 68 4.73 -13.20 -10.81
N ASP A 69 4.34 -12.64 -11.96
CA ASP A 69 3.16 -11.75 -12.09
C ASP A 69 1.88 -12.39 -11.52
N ALA A 70 1.71 -13.70 -11.69
CA ALA A 70 0.57 -14.43 -11.16
C ALA A 70 0.51 -14.44 -9.62
N GLN A 71 1.65 -14.50 -8.93
CA GLN A 71 1.67 -14.41 -7.46
C GLN A 71 1.51 -12.97 -6.97
N ILE A 72 1.98 -11.98 -7.74
CA ILE A 72 1.77 -10.56 -7.40
C ILE A 72 0.27 -10.24 -7.43
N VAL A 73 -0.44 -10.71 -8.47
CA VAL A 73 -1.90 -10.57 -8.55
C VAL A 73 -2.59 -11.26 -7.38
N GLN A 74 -2.20 -12.50 -7.04
CA GLN A 74 -2.74 -13.19 -5.86
C GLN A 74 -2.50 -12.39 -4.56
N ALA A 75 -1.31 -11.81 -4.40
CA ALA A 75 -0.98 -11.05 -3.21
C ALA A 75 -1.80 -9.76 -3.10
N ARG A 76 -2.00 -9.06 -4.23
CA ARG A 76 -2.86 -7.87 -4.30
C ARG A 76 -4.30 -8.24 -3.95
N ASP A 77 -4.84 -9.25 -4.60
CA ASP A 77 -6.23 -9.67 -4.43
C ASP A 77 -6.49 -10.10 -2.97
N ALA A 78 -5.55 -10.81 -2.33
CA ALA A 78 -5.64 -11.17 -0.91
C ALA A 78 -5.66 -9.93 0.01
N LEU A 79 -4.91 -8.88 -0.34
CA LEU A 79 -4.87 -7.66 0.45
C LEU A 79 -6.11 -6.78 0.25
N GLU A 80 -6.70 -6.76 -0.93
CA GLU A 80 -7.91 -5.99 -1.25
C GLU A 80 -9.21 -6.68 -0.82
N GLN A 81 -9.24 -8.01 -0.84
CA GLN A 81 -10.43 -8.78 -0.54
C GLN A 81 -10.86 -8.60 0.92
N ARG A 82 -12.16 -8.47 1.14
CA ARG A 82 -12.79 -8.55 2.46
C ARG A 82 -14.20 -9.07 2.31
N LEU A 83 -14.71 -9.76 3.33
CA LEU A 83 -16.13 -10.11 3.35
C LEU A 83 -16.95 -8.85 3.64
N SER A 84 -18.07 -8.69 2.93
CA SER A 84 -18.99 -7.56 3.14
C SER A 84 -19.62 -7.56 4.54
N THR A 85 -19.67 -8.74 5.17
CA THR A 85 -20.20 -8.97 6.52
C THR A 85 -19.14 -8.81 7.62
N SER A 86 -17.85 -8.69 7.28
CA SER A 86 -16.80 -8.50 8.29
C SER A 86 -16.90 -7.12 8.94
N SER A 87 -16.75 -7.10 10.26
CA SER A 87 -16.58 -5.86 11.00
C SER A 87 -15.23 -5.20 10.70
N LEU A 88 -15.10 -3.91 11.01
CA LEU A 88 -13.82 -3.19 10.86
C LEU A 88 -12.68 -3.83 11.68
N LEU A 89 -12.99 -4.35 12.87
CA LEU A 89 -12.01 -5.02 13.72
C LEU A 89 -11.50 -6.32 13.05
N GLN A 90 -12.41 -7.13 12.51
CA GLN A 90 -12.06 -8.37 11.81
C GLN A 90 -11.22 -8.07 10.54
N ILE A 91 -11.60 -7.04 9.79
CA ILE A 91 -10.82 -6.61 8.61
C ILE A 91 -9.41 -6.19 9.04
N ASN A 92 -9.29 -5.35 10.07
CA ASN A 92 -7.99 -4.88 10.54
C ASN A 92 -7.11 -6.02 11.06
N GLU A 93 -7.68 -6.97 11.79
CA GLU A 93 -6.98 -8.16 12.28
C GLU A 93 -6.47 -9.02 11.12
N GLU A 94 -7.31 -9.30 10.12
CA GLU A 94 -6.93 -10.05 8.92
C GLU A 94 -5.77 -9.35 8.17
N LYS A 95 -5.88 -8.04 7.94
CA LYS A 95 -4.83 -7.27 7.24
C LYS A 95 -3.54 -7.19 8.05
N TYR A 96 -3.64 -7.09 9.38
CA TYR A 96 -2.47 -7.12 10.25
C TYR A 96 -1.67 -8.43 10.10
N PHE A 97 -2.35 -9.58 10.09
CA PHE A 97 -1.67 -10.86 9.89
C PHE A 97 -1.04 -10.99 8.51
N LEU A 98 -1.72 -10.54 7.44
CA LEU A 98 -1.14 -10.54 6.09
C LEU A 98 0.14 -9.70 5.99
N LEU A 99 0.19 -8.54 6.66
CA LEU A 99 1.36 -7.66 6.65
C LEU A 99 2.50 -8.18 7.55
N ARG A 100 2.17 -8.81 8.68
CA ARG A 100 3.15 -9.30 9.66
C ARG A 100 3.73 -10.66 9.28
N ASP A 101 2.87 -11.60 8.92
CA ASP A 101 3.23 -13.02 8.70
C ASP A 101 3.51 -13.32 7.22
N GLY A 102 3.13 -12.39 6.34
CA GLY A 102 3.27 -12.52 4.89
C GLY A 102 1.98 -12.92 4.20
N ILE A 103 1.91 -12.64 2.90
CA ILE A 103 0.74 -12.92 2.07
C ILE A 103 0.92 -14.28 1.40
N PRO A 104 0.02 -15.26 1.62
CA PRO A 104 0.14 -16.57 1.02
C PRO A 104 -0.09 -16.51 -0.49
N VAL A 105 0.82 -17.10 -1.28
CA VAL A 105 0.72 -17.18 -2.74
C VAL A 105 1.00 -18.61 -3.22
N THR A 106 0.37 -19.00 -4.33
CA THR A 106 0.52 -20.34 -4.90
C THR A 106 1.67 -20.38 -5.90
N ILE A 107 2.62 -21.28 -5.68
CA ILE A 107 3.73 -21.56 -6.59
C ILE A 107 3.46 -22.89 -7.30
N LYS A 108 3.44 -22.90 -8.63
CA LYS A 108 3.39 -24.16 -9.39
C LYS A 108 4.80 -24.72 -9.50
N ASN A 109 5.12 -25.72 -8.67
CA ASN A 109 6.36 -26.47 -8.82
C ASN A 109 6.26 -27.37 -10.07
N GLN A 110 7.30 -27.38 -10.90
CA GLN A 110 7.35 -28.23 -12.10
C GLN A 110 7.30 -29.74 -11.78
N MET A 111 7.47 -30.15 -10.52
CA MET A 111 7.41 -31.55 -10.11
C MET A 111 6.02 -32.19 -10.12
N ASP A 112 4.94 -31.41 -10.14
CA ASP A 112 3.57 -31.95 -10.17
C ASP A 112 3.09 -32.36 -11.58
N ARG A 113 3.92 -32.25 -12.61
CA ARG A 113 3.56 -32.67 -13.99
C ARG A 113 4.04 -34.07 -14.38
N GLN A 114 4.64 -34.84 -13.47
CA GLN A 114 5.15 -36.19 -13.75
C GLN A 114 4.51 -37.31 -12.90
N LYS A 115 3.24 -37.17 -12.50
CA LYS A 115 2.44 -38.29 -11.99
C LYS A 115 1.25 -38.55 -12.87
#